data_AF-A0AAN3A8P7-F1
#
_entry.id   AF-A0AAN3A8P7-F1
#
_cell.length_a   1.000
_cell.length_b   1.000
_cell.length_c   1.000
_cell.angle_alpha   90.00
_cell.angle_beta   90.00
_cell.angle_gamma   90.00
#
_symmetry.space_group_name_H-M   'P 1'
#
loop_
_entity.id
_entity.type
_entity.pdbx_description
1 polymer ?
#
loop_
_entity_poly.entity_id
_entity_poly.type
_entity_poly.pdbx_seq_one_letter_code
_entity_poly.pdbx_strand_id
1 'polypeptide(L)'
;MIIPRISQFFANFAIIKFFPIMKKLVAFLLILLAFTPLQAKIHFTDLPDTLQVDLDTKYAVHWSVTFTPVVSQGSTTMELLEHMINAVSLINESDNFQLADSSLLYEQSNCTMEQLEKVCEYLYHTPLPSPYGWFLGLQNDDTVIFGIKDTTEKFQANVAEASVHIEPLYGNIPVVNFRLDNGEPTEITQTFKDFTERNLFKAIATEIDGECIMAPRLNNTIEGGAIEVTSMPIPLINKLFRPNPEIGIEEEAVIID
;
A
#
# COMPACT_ATOMS: atom_id res chain seq x y z
N MET A 1 -46.91 56.06 -10.11
CA MET A 1 -47.89 54.97 -9.94
C MET A 1 -47.13 53.66 -10.01
N ILE A 2 -46.99 52.96 -8.88
CA ILE A 2 -46.85 51.51 -8.67
C ILE A 2 -46.50 51.34 -7.17
N ILE A 3 -47.51 50.88 -6.44
CA ILE A 3 -47.57 50.24 -5.12
C ILE A 3 -47.40 48.71 -5.41
N PRO A 4 -47.16 47.76 -4.50
CA PRO A 4 -46.05 47.51 -3.55
C PRO A 4 -45.61 45.99 -3.49
N ARG A 5 -44.69 45.66 -2.56
CA ARG A 5 -44.74 44.54 -1.56
C ARG A 5 -44.63 43.04 -1.94
N ILE A 6 -43.95 42.35 -0.99
CA ILE A 6 -43.92 40.91 -0.59
C ILE A 6 -43.20 39.98 -1.60
N SER A 7 -42.24 39.12 -1.28
CA SER A 7 -41.94 38.34 -0.08
C SER A 7 -40.47 37.87 -0.11
N GLN A 8 -39.70 38.03 0.96
CA GLN A 8 -38.52 37.18 1.25
C GLN A 8 -38.46 36.90 2.75
N PHE A 9 -39.59 36.45 3.29
CA PHE A 9 -39.58 35.50 4.40
C PHE A 9 -39.69 34.11 3.76
N PHE A 10 -38.95 33.14 4.28
CA PHE A 10 -38.73 31.77 3.75
C PHE A 10 -37.59 31.60 2.73
N ALA A 11 -36.35 31.87 3.15
CA ALA A 11 -35.19 31.17 2.59
C ALA A 11 -34.08 30.84 3.62
N ASN A 12 -34.23 31.22 4.89
CA ASN A 12 -33.20 31.01 5.93
C ASN A 12 -33.38 29.74 6.78
N PHE A 13 -34.20 28.78 6.37
CA PHE A 13 -34.35 27.50 7.09
C PHE A 13 -33.89 26.26 6.31
N ALA A 14 -33.46 26.40 5.05
CA ALA A 14 -32.97 25.28 4.24
C ALA A 14 -31.43 25.22 4.13
N ILE A 15 -30.71 26.30 4.41
CA ILE A 15 -29.25 26.38 4.23
C ILE A 15 -28.47 25.70 5.39
N ILE A 16 -29.10 25.54 6.56
CA ILE A 16 -28.41 25.03 7.76
C ILE A 16 -28.36 23.48 7.84
N LYS A 17 -29.09 22.74 6.99
CA LYS A 17 -29.06 21.27 7.00
C LYS A 17 -28.21 20.62 5.90
N PHE A 18 -27.73 21.37 4.91
CA PHE A 18 -26.92 20.80 3.82
C PHE A 18 -25.40 20.86 4.04
N PHE A 19 -24.92 21.72 4.93
CA PHE A 19 -23.49 21.86 5.23
C PHE A 19 -22.78 20.57 5.72
N PRO A 20 -23.37 19.72 6.57
CA PRO A 20 -22.69 18.49 7.00
C PRO A 20 -22.70 17.40 5.92
N ILE A 21 -23.67 17.41 5.01
CA ILE A 21 -23.78 16.45 3.91
C ILE A 21 -22.79 16.80 2.80
N MET A 22 -22.62 18.09 2.48
CA MET A 22 -21.65 18.56 1.49
C MET A 22 -20.19 18.31 1.91
N LYS A 23 -19.86 18.41 3.21
CA LYS A 23 -18.50 18.07 3.70
C LYS A 23 -18.17 16.58 3.55
N LYS A 24 -19.14 15.69 3.78
CA LYS A 24 -18.95 14.24 3.59
C LYS A 24 -18.78 13.88 2.12
N LEU A 25 -19.51 14.55 1.23
CA LEU A 25 -19.40 14.36 -0.22
C LEU A 25 -18.06 14.86 -0.77
N VAL A 26 -17.53 15.97 -0.26
CA VAL A 26 -16.20 16.49 -0.63
C VAL A 26 -15.08 15.62 -0.07
N ALA A 27 -15.20 15.10 1.15
CA ALA A 27 -14.23 14.14 1.70
C ALA A 27 -14.22 12.82 0.92
N PHE A 28 -15.40 12.35 0.48
CA PHE A 28 -15.52 11.15 -0.36
C PHE A 28 -14.93 11.36 -1.77
N LEU A 29 -15.10 12.56 -2.34
CA LEU A 29 -14.50 12.92 -3.64
C LEU A 29 -12.97 13.05 -3.58
N LEU A 30 -12.41 13.45 -2.43
CA LEU A 30 -10.96 13.59 -2.23
C LEU A 30 -10.27 12.24 -2.03
N ILE A 31 -10.94 11.24 -1.45
CA ILE A 31 -10.45 9.86 -1.36
C ILE A 31 -10.40 9.21 -2.74
N LEU A 32 -11.39 9.48 -3.61
CA LEU A 32 -11.43 9.01 -4.99
C LEU A 32 -10.35 9.61 -5.90
N LEU A 33 -9.72 10.73 -5.51
CA LEU A 33 -8.68 11.41 -6.28
C LEU A 33 -7.26 11.17 -5.74
N ALA A 34 -7.09 10.35 -4.70
CA ALA A 34 -5.77 10.05 -4.14
C ALA A 34 -4.91 9.14 -5.06
N PHE A 35 -5.53 8.51 -6.06
CA PHE A 35 -4.84 7.70 -7.06
C PHE A 35 -5.46 7.95 -8.43
N THR A 36 -4.72 8.61 -9.33
CA THR A 36 -5.00 8.54 -10.76
C THR A 36 -4.29 7.33 -11.32
N PRO A 37 -4.95 6.19 -11.60
CA PRO A 37 -4.33 5.17 -12.42
C PRO A 37 -4.22 5.71 -13.84
N LEU A 38 -2.99 5.70 -14.36
CA LEU A 38 -2.72 5.83 -15.78
C LEU A 38 -3.56 4.76 -16.49
N GLN A 39 -4.37 5.15 -17.48
CA GLN A 39 -5.30 4.26 -18.16
C GLN A 39 -4.57 3.11 -18.86
N ALA A 40 -4.45 1.97 -18.18
CA ALA A 40 -4.26 0.69 -18.83
C ALA A 40 -5.62 0.23 -19.38
N LYS A 41 -5.62 -0.26 -20.62
CA LYS A 41 -6.79 -0.76 -21.32
C LYS A 41 -7.24 -2.07 -20.66
N ILE A 42 -8.31 -2.04 -19.87
CA ILE A 42 -8.74 -3.20 -19.07
C ILE A 42 -9.69 -4.09 -19.87
N HIS A 43 -9.32 -5.36 -20.01
CA HIS A 43 -10.21 -6.44 -20.40
C HIS A 43 -11.04 -6.85 -19.17
N PHE A 44 -12.37 -6.84 -19.25
CA PHE A 44 -13.22 -7.38 -18.20
C PHE A 44 -13.02 -8.90 -18.14
N THR A 45 -12.40 -9.38 -17.08
CA THR A 45 -12.39 -10.79 -16.68
C THR A 45 -13.32 -10.99 -15.49
N ASP A 46 -14.01 -12.14 -15.47
CA ASP A 46 -14.66 -12.68 -14.28
C ASP A 46 -13.68 -12.74 -13.11
N LEU A 47 -14.19 -12.86 -11.88
CA LEU A 47 -13.37 -12.98 -10.67
C LEU A 47 -12.18 -13.92 -10.91
N PRO A 48 -10.96 -13.60 -10.42
CA PRO A 48 -9.82 -14.45 -10.71
C PRO A 48 -10.07 -15.86 -10.12
N ASP A 49 -10.26 -16.86 -10.99
CA ASP A 49 -10.54 -18.26 -10.64
C ASP A 49 -9.47 -18.89 -9.73
N THR A 50 -8.35 -18.20 -9.51
CA THR A 50 -7.19 -18.64 -8.72
C THR A 50 -7.16 -18.07 -7.30
N LEU A 51 -8.04 -17.14 -6.92
CA LEU A 51 -8.10 -16.58 -5.57
C LEU A 51 -8.68 -17.60 -4.58
N GLN A 52 -7.94 -17.91 -3.51
CA GLN A 52 -8.24 -18.95 -2.52
C GLN A 52 -8.57 -18.34 -1.15
N VAL A 53 -9.35 -17.27 -1.14
CA VAL A 53 -9.75 -16.53 0.07
C VAL A 53 -11.24 -16.20 -0.02
N ASP A 54 -12.00 -16.42 1.06
CA ASP A 54 -13.38 -15.96 1.11
C ASP A 54 -13.41 -14.43 1.17
N LEU A 55 -14.07 -13.82 0.20
CA LEU A 55 -14.21 -12.38 0.08
C LEU A 55 -14.99 -11.80 1.25
N ASP A 56 -14.65 -10.57 1.63
CA ASP A 56 -15.26 -9.76 2.69
C ASP A 56 -15.27 -10.41 4.07
N THR A 57 -14.64 -11.58 4.21
CA THR A 57 -14.43 -12.28 5.46
C THR A 57 -13.25 -11.66 6.18
N LYS A 58 -13.44 -11.39 7.46
CA LYS A 58 -12.42 -10.87 8.36
C LYS A 58 -11.66 -12.02 8.98
N TYR A 59 -10.36 -12.08 8.74
CA TYR A 59 -9.47 -13.08 9.28
C TYR A 59 -8.62 -12.47 10.39
N ALA A 60 -8.55 -13.17 11.54
CA ALA A 60 -7.48 -12.93 12.48
C ALA A 60 -6.18 -13.48 11.87
N VAL A 61 -5.19 -12.62 11.70
CA VAL A 61 -3.90 -12.97 11.09
C VAL A 61 -2.76 -12.69 12.08
N HIS A 62 -1.60 -13.29 11.83
CA HIS A 62 -0.40 -13.11 12.66
C HIS A 62 0.76 -12.55 11.85
N TRP A 63 0.45 -11.62 10.95
CA TRP A 63 1.44 -10.98 10.09
C TRP A 63 2.19 -9.89 10.84
N SER A 64 3.50 -9.83 10.65
CA SER A 64 4.33 -8.69 11.04
C SER A 64 4.48 -7.75 9.85
N VAL A 65 3.91 -6.55 9.94
CA VAL A 65 4.06 -5.53 8.90
C VAL A 65 5.14 -4.52 9.27
N THR A 66 6.00 -4.18 8.31
CA THR A 66 7.06 -3.17 8.44
C THR A 66 6.88 -2.10 7.37
N PHE A 67 6.98 -0.84 7.77
CA PHE A 67 6.97 0.32 6.90
C PHE A 67 8.31 1.03 7.01
N THR A 68 9.01 1.18 5.89
CA THR A 68 10.35 1.77 5.87
C THR A 68 10.42 2.85 4.79
N PRO A 69 10.89 4.07 5.11
CA PRO A 69 11.01 5.11 4.09
C PRO A 69 12.08 4.74 3.06
N VAL A 70 11.76 4.96 1.78
CA VAL A 70 12.71 4.88 0.68
C VAL A 70 13.58 6.13 0.69
N VAL A 71 14.87 5.96 0.42
CA VAL A 71 15.85 7.03 0.37
C VAL A 71 15.48 8.04 -0.74
N SER A 72 15.42 9.33 -0.40
CA SER A 72 15.24 10.40 -1.38
C SER A 72 16.55 10.68 -2.13
N GLN A 73 16.45 11.04 -3.41
CA GLN A 73 17.57 11.51 -4.21
C GLN A 73 18.04 12.87 -3.71
N GLY A 74 19.30 12.96 -3.32
CA GLY A 74 19.94 14.20 -2.91
C GLY A 74 21.45 14.15 -3.14
N SER A 75 22.13 15.28 -2.94
CA SER A 75 23.58 15.38 -3.13
C SER A 75 24.39 14.48 -2.18
N THR A 76 23.82 14.05 -1.06
CA THR A 76 24.45 13.17 -0.06
C THR A 76 24.29 11.68 -0.36
N THR A 77 23.59 11.28 -1.42
CA THR A 77 23.27 9.87 -1.73
C THR A 77 23.96 9.34 -2.98
N MET A 78 25.04 9.98 -3.44
CA MET A 78 25.70 9.63 -4.72
C MET A 78 26.23 8.19 -4.76
N GLU A 79 26.79 7.68 -3.66
CA GLU A 79 27.25 6.28 -3.57
C GLU A 79 26.09 5.28 -3.69
N LEU A 80 24.94 5.59 -3.06
CA LEU A 80 23.73 4.76 -3.18
C LEU A 80 23.12 4.83 -4.57
N LEU A 81 23.20 5.99 -5.23
CA LEU A 81 22.70 6.18 -6.58
C LEU A 81 23.46 5.31 -7.59
N GLU A 82 24.78 5.16 -7.46
CA GLU A 82 25.58 4.27 -8.32
C GLU A 82 25.11 2.83 -8.20
N HIS A 83 24.89 2.34 -6.98
CA HIS A 83 24.32 1.00 -6.76
C HIS A 83 22.94 0.85 -7.41
N MET A 84 22.09 1.86 -7.29
CA MET A 84 20.77 1.87 -7.93
C MET A 84 20.88 1.81 -9.46
N ILE A 85 21.77 2.61 -10.05
CA ILE A 85 21.98 2.64 -11.51
C ILE A 85 22.43 1.28 -12.02
N ASN A 86 23.39 0.66 -11.33
CA ASN A 86 23.90 -0.65 -11.69
C ASN A 86 22.79 -1.71 -11.63
N ALA A 87 21.95 -1.73 -10.59
CA ALA A 87 20.82 -2.64 -10.49
C ALA A 87 19.81 -2.45 -11.64
N VAL A 88 19.48 -1.20 -11.97
CA VAL A 88 18.52 -0.90 -13.05
C VAL A 88 19.04 -1.34 -14.42
N SER A 89 20.34 -1.17 -14.69
CA SER A 89 20.95 -1.57 -15.96
C SER A 89 20.82 -3.07 -16.29
N LEU A 90 20.57 -3.91 -15.28
CA LEU A 90 20.34 -5.36 -15.46
C LEU A 90 18.96 -5.67 -16.06
N ILE A 91 18.02 -4.74 -15.92
CA ILE A 91 16.66 -4.86 -16.48
C ILE A 91 16.54 -4.00 -17.74
N ASN A 92 17.03 -2.77 -17.68
CA ASN A 92 16.86 -1.80 -18.74
C ASN A 92 18.24 -1.42 -19.29
N GLU A 93 18.54 -1.89 -20.51
CA GLU A 93 19.76 -1.55 -21.24
C GLU A 93 19.77 -0.09 -21.73
N SER A 94 18.68 0.67 -21.53
CA SER A 94 18.61 2.09 -21.87
C SER A 94 19.28 2.94 -20.80
N ASP A 95 20.23 3.77 -21.24
CA ASP A 95 20.85 4.82 -20.42
C ASP A 95 19.86 5.91 -19.93
N ASN A 96 18.60 5.89 -20.40
CA ASN A 96 17.59 6.92 -20.14
C ASN A 96 16.50 6.51 -19.14
N PHE A 97 16.76 5.55 -18.26
CA PHE A 97 15.77 5.19 -17.25
C PHE A 97 15.57 6.33 -16.23
N GLN A 98 14.35 6.47 -15.72
CA GLN A 98 14.01 7.46 -14.70
C GLN A 98 13.61 6.72 -13.43
N LEU A 99 14.24 7.13 -12.33
CA LEU A 99 13.82 6.71 -10.99
C LEU A 99 12.54 7.46 -10.58
N ALA A 100 11.74 6.83 -9.73
CA ALA A 100 10.47 7.41 -9.28
C ALA A 100 10.70 8.65 -8.40
N ASP A 101 10.02 9.77 -8.72
CA ASP A 101 9.75 10.90 -7.82
C ASP A 101 10.90 11.33 -6.88
N SER A 102 12.11 11.56 -7.41
CA SER A 102 13.27 11.94 -6.61
C SER A 102 13.54 10.98 -5.43
N SER A 103 13.34 9.68 -5.65
CA SER A 103 13.62 8.61 -4.69
C SER A 103 14.46 7.51 -5.33
N LEU A 104 15.14 6.71 -4.52
CA LEU A 104 15.86 5.52 -4.96
C LEU A 104 14.89 4.33 -5.02
N LEU A 105 13.82 4.49 -5.80
CA LEU A 105 12.81 3.50 -6.14
C LEU A 105 12.76 3.37 -7.67
N TYR A 106 12.72 2.13 -8.13
CA TYR A 106 12.52 1.80 -9.53
C TYR A 106 11.35 0.84 -9.67
N GLU A 107 10.52 1.11 -10.67
CA GLU A 107 9.36 0.31 -11.02
C GLU A 107 9.47 -0.05 -12.50
N GLN A 108 9.28 -1.33 -12.83
CA GLN A 108 9.31 -1.80 -14.21
C GLN A 108 8.24 -2.86 -14.44
N SER A 109 7.33 -2.57 -15.35
CA SER A 109 6.38 -3.54 -15.89
C SER A 109 7.02 -4.43 -16.96
N ASN A 110 6.50 -5.64 -17.12
CA ASN A 110 6.91 -6.61 -18.13
C ASN A 110 8.38 -7.06 -18.03
N CYS A 111 8.91 -7.19 -16.81
CA CYS A 111 10.21 -7.84 -16.60
C CYS A 111 10.16 -9.32 -16.98
N THR A 112 11.17 -9.81 -17.70
CA THR A 112 11.36 -11.24 -17.89
C THR A 112 11.87 -11.88 -16.59
N MET A 113 11.62 -13.18 -16.40
CA MET A 113 12.17 -13.92 -15.26
C MET A 113 13.70 -13.84 -15.20
N GLU A 114 14.38 -13.87 -16.35
CA GLU A 114 15.83 -13.73 -16.43
C GLU A 114 16.31 -12.36 -15.92
N GLN A 115 15.61 -11.27 -16.26
CA GLN A 115 15.94 -9.93 -15.75
C GLN A 115 15.73 -9.85 -14.24
N LEU A 116 14.64 -10.43 -13.74
CA LEU A 116 14.35 -10.46 -12.30
C LEU A 116 15.42 -11.26 -11.54
N GLU A 117 15.81 -12.43 -12.04
CA GLU A 117 16.86 -13.27 -11.44
C GLU A 117 18.20 -12.52 -11.36
N LYS A 118 18.60 -11.83 -12.44
CA LYS A 118 19.82 -11.00 -12.45
C LYS A 118 19.81 -9.92 -11.39
N VAL A 119 18.67 -9.24 -11.22
CA VAL A 119 18.52 -8.20 -10.18
C VAL A 119 18.58 -8.83 -8.80
N CYS A 120 17.80 -9.89 -8.55
CA CYS A 120 17.85 -10.62 -7.27
C CYS A 120 19.28 -11.01 -6.89
N GLU A 121 20.03 -11.60 -7.82
CA GLU A 121 21.42 -12.00 -7.63
C GLU A 121 22.32 -10.79 -7.32
N TYR A 122 22.18 -9.70 -8.08
CA TYR A 122 22.93 -8.47 -7.84
C TYR A 122 22.67 -7.86 -6.47
N LEU A 123 21.41 -7.72 -6.07
CA LEU A 123 21.02 -7.13 -4.78
C LEU A 123 21.54 -8.00 -3.62
N TYR A 124 21.51 -9.33 -3.76
CA TYR A 124 22.04 -10.26 -2.77
C TYR A 124 23.57 -10.14 -2.61
N HIS A 125 24.30 -9.96 -3.71
CA HIS A 125 25.76 -9.85 -3.70
C HIS A 125 26.29 -8.43 -3.47
N THR A 126 25.42 -7.42 -3.43
CA THR A 126 25.78 -6.01 -3.27
C THR A 126 25.14 -5.44 -2.00
N PRO A 127 25.62 -5.82 -0.80
CA PRO A 127 25.09 -5.28 0.44
C PRO A 127 25.37 -3.78 0.53
N LEU A 128 24.38 -3.01 1.00
CA LEU A 128 24.51 -1.58 1.19
C LEU A 128 25.12 -1.26 2.56
N PRO A 129 25.81 -0.11 2.70
CA PRO A 129 26.30 0.34 3.99
C PRO A 129 25.14 0.63 4.94
N SER A 130 25.32 0.30 6.23
CA SER A 130 24.37 0.69 7.26
C SER A 130 24.18 2.21 7.27
N PRO A 131 22.94 2.72 7.39
CA PRO A 131 21.70 2.00 7.73
C PRO A 131 20.84 1.60 6.52
N TYR A 132 21.39 1.55 5.32
CA TYR A 132 20.61 1.33 4.11
C TYR A 132 20.42 -0.16 3.82
N GLY A 133 19.30 -0.50 3.19
CA GLY A 133 19.00 -1.86 2.76
C GLY A 133 18.25 -1.89 1.44
N TRP A 134 18.39 -2.98 0.70
CA TRP A 134 17.56 -3.24 -0.47
C TRP A 134 16.16 -3.70 -0.05
N PHE A 135 15.18 -3.41 -0.91
CA PHE A 135 13.92 -4.13 -0.96
C PHE A 135 13.63 -4.49 -2.41
N LEU A 136 12.91 -5.59 -2.61
CA LEU A 136 12.44 -6.08 -3.90
C LEU A 136 11.07 -6.71 -3.68
N GLY A 137 10.12 -6.40 -4.57
CA GLY A 137 8.77 -6.93 -4.53
C GLY A 137 8.13 -6.97 -5.90
N LEU A 138 7.01 -7.68 -5.99
CA LEU A 138 6.12 -7.67 -7.15
C LEU A 138 4.91 -6.82 -6.80
N GLN A 139 4.81 -5.67 -7.45
CA GLN A 139 3.63 -4.82 -7.43
C GLN A 139 2.77 -5.29 -8.59
N ASN A 140 1.75 -6.12 -8.35
CA ASN A 140 0.94 -6.83 -9.33
C ASN A 140 1.71 -7.95 -10.09
N ASP A 141 1.02 -8.67 -10.97
CA ASP A 141 1.55 -9.86 -11.65
C ASP A 141 2.67 -9.56 -12.66
N ASP A 142 2.86 -8.31 -13.10
CA ASP A 142 3.80 -7.94 -14.16
C ASP A 142 4.80 -6.83 -13.81
N THR A 143 4.63 -6.16 -12.67
CA THR A 143 5.46 -5.00 -12.30
C THR A 143 6.35 -5.30 -11.11
N VAL A 144 7.66 -5.23 -11.33
CA VAL A 144 8.68 -5.38 -10.28
C VAL A 144 8.96 -4.02 -9.69
N ILE A 145 9.10 -3.97 -8.37
CA ILE A 145 9.59 -2.81 -7.64
C ILE A 145 10.82 -3.17 -6.82
N PHE A 146 11.83 -2.32 -6.86
CA PHE A 146 12.95 -2.41 -5.93
C PHE A 146 13.54 -1.04 -5.67
N GLY A 147 14.32 -0.95 -4.60
CA GLY A 147 14.95 0.30 -4.23
C GLY A 147 15.73 0.21 -2.93
N ILE A 148 16.17 1.37 -2.48
CA ILE A 148 16.99 1.53 -1.28
C ILE A 148 16.15 2.17 -0.19
N LYS A 149 15.99 1.47 0.94
CA LYS A 149 15.27 1.94 2.13
C LYS A 149 16.25 2.35 3.24
N ASP A 150 15.87 3.35 4.01
CA ASP A 150 16.58 3.79 5.22
C ASP A 150 16.01 3.07 6.45
N THR A 151 16.80 2.16 7.03
CA THR A 151 16.31 1.30 8.12
C THR A 151 16.32 1.97 9.50
N THR A 152 16.78 3.22 9.61
CA THR A 152 16.78 3.95 10.89
C THR A 152 15.39 4.33 11.38
N GLU A 153 14.49 4.70 10.47
CA GLU A 153 13.19 5.27 10.81
C GLU A 153 12.03 4.30 10.53
N LYS A 154 12.24 2.98 10.65
CA LYS A 154 11.18 2.00 10.37
C LYS A 154 10.07 2.00 11.44
N PHE A 155 8.84 1.75 11.00
CA PHE A 155 7.72 1.38 11.87
C PHE A 155 7.41 -0.10 11.68
N GLN A 156 7.14 -0.82 12.77
CA GLN A 156 6.81 -2.25 12.74
C GLN A 156 5.66 -2.54 13.71
N ALA A 157 4.70 -3.34 13.29
CA ALA A 157 3.57 -3.76 14.11
C ALA A 157 3.02 -5.11 13.65
N ASN A 158 2.23 -5.76 14.51
CA ASN A 158 1.45 -6.93 14.11
C ASN A 158 0.12 -6.48 13.53
N VAL A 159 -0.33 -7.18 12.50
CA VAL A 159 -1.67 -7.01 11.92
C VAL A 159 -2.67 -7.76 12.79
N ALA A 160 -3.75 -7.09 13.18
CA ALA A 160 -4.81 -7.68 14.00
C ALA A 160 -5.86 -8.42 13.16
N GLU A 161 -6.24 -7.82 12.02
CA GLU A 161 -7.29 -8.32 11.15
C GLU A 161 -6.94 -8.02 9.69
N ALA A 162 -7.27 -8.92 8.77
CA ALA A 162 -7.20 -8.70 7.34
C ALA A 162 -8.42 -9.26 6.60
N SER A 163 -8.73 -8.68 5.44
CA SER A 163 -9.77 -9.16 4.54
C SER A 163 -9.40 -8.89 3.08
N VAL A 164 -10.09 -9.55 2.17
CA VAL A 164 -9.97 -9.31 0.73
C VAL A 164 -11.34 -8.95 0.19
N HIS A 165 -11.43 -7.86 -0.57
CA HIS A 165 -12.63 -7.53 -1.33
C HIS A 165 -12.28 -7.35 -2.80
N ILE A 166 -13.28 -7.28 -3.67
CA ILE A 166 -13.10 -6.98 -5.09
C ILE A 166 -13.48 -5.53 -5.34
N GLU A 167 -12.57 -4.75 -5.92
CA GLU A 167 -12.83 -3.36 -6.29
C GLU A 167 -13.28 -3.27 -7.76
N PRO A 168 -14.57 -3.04 -8.03
CA PRO A 168 -15.10 -2.99 -9.40
C PRO A 168 -14.59 -1.78 -10.19
N LEU A 169 -14.25 -0.68 -9.53
CA LEU A 169 -13.82 0.56 -10.22
C LEU A 169 -12.47 0.42 -10.93
N TYR A 170 -11.64 -0.54 -10.51
CA TYR A 170 -10.33 -0.80 -11.10
C TYR A 170 -10.29 -2.12 -11.91
N GLY A 171 -11.46 -2.58 -12.37
CA GLY A 171 -11.54 -3.76 -13.23
C GLY A 171 -11.67 -5.09 -12.49
N ASN A 172 -12.35 -5.09 -11.34
CA ASN A 172 -12.56 -6.26 -10.49
C ASN A 172 -11.25 -6.87 -9.97
N ILE A 173 -10.36 -6.02 -9.45
CA ILE A 173 -9.10 -6.47 -8.84
C ILE A 173 -9.32 -6.82 -7.36
N PRO A 174 -8.58 -7.81 -6.83
CA PRO A 174 -8.56 -8.07 -5.40
C PRO A 174 -7.83 -6.92 -4.68
N VAL A 175 -8.44 -6.44 -3.59
CA VAL A 175 -7.87 -5.45 -2.70
C VAL A 175 -7.74 -6.07 -1.30
N VAL A 176 -6.52 -6.09 -0.79
CA VAL A 176 -6.23 -6.58 0.55
C VAL A 176 -6.35 -5.42 1.52
N ASN A 177 -7.23 -5.55 2.50
CA ASN A 177 -7.36 -4.62 3.60
C ASN A 177 -6.79 -5.25 4.86
N PHE A 178 -6.02 -4.49 5.62
CA PHE A 178 -5.56 -4.96 6.92
C PHE A 178 -5.55 -3.83 7.95
N ARG A 179 -5.64 -4.23 9.22
CA ARG A 179 -5.66 -3.32 10.36
C ARG A 179 -4.56 -3.60 11.36
N LEU A 180 -3.93 -2.54 11.86
CA LEU A 180 -3.00 -2.58 12.99
C LEU A 180 -3.72 -2.60 14.36
N ASP A 181 -5.04 -2.46 14.35
CA ASP A 181 -5.90 -2.30 15.52
C ASP A 181 -7.24 -3.03 15.34
N ASN A 182 -8.06 -3.03 16.39
CA ASN A 182 -9.41 -3.63 16.39
C ASN A 182 -10.54 -2.63 16.04
N GLY A 183 -10.23 -1.50 15.41
CA GLY A 183 -11.20 -0.46 15.05
C GLY A 183 -11.14 0.82 15.89
N GLU A 184 -10.44 0.79 17.02
CA GLU A 184 -10.31 1.91 17.96
C GLU A 184 -8.88 2.46 18.00
N PRO A 185 -8.67 3.77 18.24
CA PRO A 185 -7.35 4.34 18.39
C PRO A 185 -6.56 3.68 19.53
N THR A 186 -5.31 3.31 19.25
CA THR A 186 -4.36 2.72 20.20
C THR A 186 -3.02 3.45 20.17
N GLU A 187 -2.12 3.10 21.10
CA GLU A 187 -0.73 3.57 21.04
C GLU A 187 -0.04 3.20 19.72
N ILE A 188 -0.37 2.05 19.15
CA ILE A 188 0.16 1.58 17.85
C ILE A 188 -0.30 2.52 16.74
N THR A 189 -1.59 2.87 16.67
CA THR A 189 -2.10 3.78 15.64
C THR A 189 -1.55 5.19 15.80
N GLN A 190 -1.32 5.65 17.04
CA GLN A 190 -0.70 6.94 17.28
C GLN A 190 0.76 6.93 16.82
N THR A 191 1.51 5.88 17.13
CA THR A 191 2.91 5.72 16.69
C THR A 191 3.00 5.62 15.16
N PHE A 192 2.04 4.92 14.53
CA PHE A 192 1.94 4.84 13.07
C PHE A 192 1.63 6.21 12.46
N LYS A 193 0.67 6.94 13.04
CA LYS A 193 0.36 8.32 12.64
C LYS A 193 1.61 9.19 12.68
N ASP A 194 2.34 9.19 13.81
CA ASP A 194 3.55 9.98 13.98
C ASP A 194 4.65 9.58 12.96
N PHE A 195 4.75 8.29 12.64
CA PHE A 195 5.65 7.79 11.58
C PHE A 195 5.25 8.35 10.21
N THR A 196 3.96 8.31 9.85
CA THR A 196 3.47 8.82 8.57
C THR A 196 3.65 10.34 8.45
N GLU A 197 3.41 11.09 9.52
CA GLU A 197 3.60 12.54 9.54
C GLU A 197 5.06 12.95 9.26
N ARG A 198 6.03 12.24 9.88
CA ARG A 198 7.46 12.49 9.65
C ARG A 198 7.94 12.12 8.25
N ASN A 199 7.22 11.24 7.56
CA ASN A 199 7.62 10.68 6.27
C ASN A 199 6.73 11.11 5.09
N LEU A 200 5.96 12.18 5.27
CA LEU A 200 5.17 12.77 4.19
C LEU A 200 6.01 13.00 2.93
N PHE A 201 5.38 12.72 1.78
CA PHE A 201 5.92 12.81 0.44
C PHE A 201 7.04 11.85 0.07
N LYS A 202 7.47 10.97 0.99
CA LYS A 202 8.41 9.88 0.69
C LYS A 202 7.67 8.64 0.19
N ALA A 203 8.32 7.83 -0.64
CA ALA A 203 7.88 6.47 -0.88
C ALA A 203 8.14 5.60 0.37
N ILE A 204 7.23 4.68 0.68
CA ILE A 204 7.29 3.81 1.86
C ILE A 204 7.27 2.35 1.43
N ALA A 205 8.44 1.70 1.48
CA ALA A 205 8.52 0.26 1.27
C ALA A 205 7.75 -0.44 2.40
N THR A 206 6.70 -1.16 2.03
CA THR A 206 5.83 -1.89 2.95
C THR A 206 6.07 -3.37 2.78
N GLU A 207 6.35 -4.06 3.88
CA GLU A 207 6.70 -5.47 3.92
C GLU A 207 5.77 -6.21 4.87
N ILE A 208 5.26 -7.37 4.46
CA ILE A 208 4.56 -8.31 5.33
C ILE A 208 5.44 -9.55 5.48
N ASP A 209 5.79 -9.89 6.72
CA ASP A 209 6.66 -11.03 7.06
C ASP A 209 8.00 -11.03 6.29
N GLY A 210 8.50 -9.82 5.99
CA GLY A 210 9.74 -9.58 5.25
C GLY A 210 9.61 -9.53 3.73
N GLU A 211 8.41 -9.78 3.17
CA GLU A 211 8.17 -9.70 1.73
C GLU A 211 7.58 -8.35 1.35
N CYS A 212 8.22 -7.64 0.42
CA CYS A 212 7.75 -6.33 -0.03
C CYS A 212 6.48 -6.47 -0.88
N ILE A 213 5.42 -5.77 -0.46
CA ILE A 213 4.10 -5.83 -1.10
C ILE A 213 3.80 -4.58 -1.95
N MET A 214 4.39 -3.44 -1.61
CA MET A 214 4.22 -2.17 -2.33
C MET A 214 5.21 -1.11 -1.79
N ALA A 215 5.41 -0.03 -2.55
CA ALA A 215 6.21 1.12 -2.13
C ALA A 215 5.52 2.48 -2.46
N PRO A 216 4.27 2.72 -2.02
CA PRO A 216 3.54 3.92 -2.42
C PRO A 216 4.16 5.19 -1.85
N ARG A 217 3.96 6.30 -2.56
CA ARG A 217 4.25 7.63 -2.03
C ARG A 217 3.21 8.04 -1.00
N LEU A 218 3.67 8.41 0.19
CA LEU A 218 2.82 8.83 1.27
C LEU A 218 2.39 10.29 1.08
N ASN A 219 1.15 10.52 0.65
CA ASN A 219 0.65 11.86 0.35
C ASN A 219 -0.05 12.57 1.52
N ASN A 220 -0.48 11.80 2.53
CA ASN A 220 -1.20 12.31 3.69
C ASN A 220 -0.78 11.54 4.94
N THR A 221 -0.95 12.17 6.11
CA THR A 221 -0.83 11.50 7.40
C THR A 221 -1.98 10.51 7.56
N ILE A 222 -1.68 9.30 8.02
CA ILE A 222 -2.70 8.27 8.26
C ILE A 222 -3.07 8.30 9.73
N GLU A 223 -4.33 8.66 10.03
CA GLU A 223 -4.79 8.86 11.42
C GLU A 223 -5.26 7.56 12.12
N GLY A 224 -5.46 6.48 11.38
CA GLY A 224 -5.92 5.18 11.91
C GLY A 224 -4.99 4.03 11.51
N GLY A 225 -5.33 2.81 11.93
CA GLY A 225 -4.55 1.61 11.62
C GLY A 225 -5.00 0.84 10.38
N ALA A 226 -5.87 1.39 9.53
CA ALA A 226 -6.38 0.69 8.33
C ALA A 226 -5.52 0.99 7.10
N ILE A 227 -5.14 -0.06 6.37
CA ILE A 227 -4.31 0.01 5.17
C ILE A 227 -4.97 -0.84 4.08
N GLU A 228 -4.97 -0.32 2.85
CA GLU A 228 -5.47 -1.01 1.66
C GLU A 228 -4.32 -1.22 0.66
N VAL A 229 -4.31 -2.40 0.02
CA VAL A 229 -3.31 -2.81 -0.97
C VAL A 229 -4.03 -3.25 -2.23
N THR A 230 -3.92 -2.47 -3.29
CA THR A 230 -4.65 -2.68 -4.55
C THR A 230 -3.88 -3.48 -5.59
N SER A 231 -2.58 -3.70 -5.38
CA SER A 231 -1.66 -4.28 -6.36
C SER A 231 -0.98 -5.53 -5.85
N MET A 232 -1.58 -6.29 -4.93
CA MET A 232 -0.95 -7.51 -4.44
C MET A 232 -1.18 -8.66 -5.43
N PRO A 233 -0.13 -9.37 -5.89
CA PRO A 233 -0.29 -10.54 -6.75
C PRO A 233 -1.15 -11.62 -6.08
N ILE A 234 -2.05 -12.27 -6.82
CA ILE A 234 -2.93 -13.33 -6.28
C ILE A 234 -2.13 -14.46 -5.60
N PRO A 235 -0.98 -14.94 -6.13
CA PRO A 235 -0.17 -15.93 -5.43
C PRO A 235 0.29 -15.49 -4.05
N LEU A 236 0.57 -14.19 -3.87
CA LEU A 236 0.99 -13.62 -2.59
C LEU A 236 -0.21 -13.48 -1.64
N ILE A 237 -1.38 -13.03 -2.12
CA ILE A 237 -2.62 -13.01 -1.34
C ILE A 237 -2.91 -14.42 -0.80
N ASN A 238 -2.93 -15.41 -1.68
CA ASN A 238 -3.18 -16.81 -1.31
C ASN A 238 -2.15 -17.32 -0.30
N LYS A 239 -0.88 -16.90 -0.41
CA LYS A 239 0.16 -17.29 0.54
C LYS A 239 -0.08 -16.67 1.93
N LEU A 240 -0.42 -15.39 2.00
CA LEU A 240 -0.61 -14.67 3.25
C LEU A 240 -1.84 -15.15 4.03
N PHE A 241 -2.93 -15.48 3.34
CA PHE A 241 -4.18 -15.97 3.94
C PHE A 241 -4.23 -17.49 4.14
N ARG A 242 -3.17 -18.22 3.80
CA ARG A 242 -3.11 -19.66 4.12
C ARG A 242 -3.13 -19.85 5.63
N PRO A 243 -3.94 -20.79 6.15
CA PRO A 243 -3.88 -21.18 7.55
C PRO A 243 -2.46 -21.59 7.91
N ASN A 244 -1.87 -20.97 8.94
CA ASN A 244 -0.58 -21.39 9.43
C ASN A 244 -0.74 -22.76 10.12
N PRO A 245 -0.15 -23.86 9.60
CA PRO A 245 -0.33 -25.19 10.17
C PRO A 245 0.26 -25.34 11.58
N GLU A 246 1.04 -24.37 12.06
CA GLU A 246 1.62 -24.38 13.41
C GLU A 246 0.66 -23.93 14.53
N ILE A 247 -0.48 -23.34 14.18
CA ILE A 247 -1.53 -23.02 15.18
C ILE A 247 -2.47 -24.21 15.23
N GLY A 248 -2.02 -25.25 15.94
CA GLY A 248 -2.86 -26.37 16.32
C GLY A 248 -4.08 -25.85 17.06
N ILE A 249 -5.27 -26.10 16.50
CA ILE A 249 -6.51 -25.99 17.24
C ILE A 249 -6.41 -27.05 18.33
N GLU A 250 -6.12 -26.65 19.57
CA GLU A 250 -6.42 -27.51 20.71
C GLU A 250 -7.95 -27.67 20.73
N GLU A 251 -8.44 -28.72 20.10
CA GLU A 251 -9.79 -29.20 20.35
C GLU A 251 -9.85 -29.55 21.83
N GLU A 252 -10.50 -28.69 22.63
CA GLU A 252 -10.95 -29.06 23.96
C GLU A 252 -11.88 -30.27 23.80
N ALA A 253 -11.33 -31.46 24.01
CA ALA A 253 -12.11 -32.67 24.18
C ALA A 253 -12.95 -32.50 25.45
N VAL A 254 -14.22 -32.14 25.27
CA VAL A 254 -15.23 -32.24 26.32
C VAL A 254 -15.40 -33.73 26.64
N ILE A 255 -14.73 -34.19 27.70
CA ILE A 255 -15.00 -35.48 28.31
C ILE A 255 -16.36 -35.34 29.01
N ILE A 256 -17.36 -36.03 28.49
CA ILE A 256 -18.65 -36.20 29.14
C ILE A 256 -18.54 -37.49 29.95
N ASP A 257 -18.55 -37.37 31.28
CA ASP A 257 -18.66 -38.50 32.23
C ASP A 257 -20.04 -39.18 32.18
#